data_AF-A0A8D8BAQ1-F1
#
_entry.id   AF-A0A8D8BAQ1-F1
#
_cell.length_a   1.000
_cell.length_b   1.000
_cell.length_c   1.000
_cell.angle_alpha   90.00
_cell.angle_beta   90.00
_cell.angle_gamma   90.00
#
_symmetry.space_group_name_H-M   'P 1'
#
loop_
_entity.id
_entity.type
_entity.pdbx_description
1 polymer ?
#
loop_
_entity_poly.entity_id
_entity_poly.type
_entity_poly.pdbx_seq_one_letter_code
_entity_poly.pdbx_strand_id
1 'polypeptide(L)'
;MVGDEASQLRSLLEVSYPMENGVVRNWEDMCHVWDYTFGPKKMNIDPTNTKILLTEPPMNPTKNREKMIEVMFEKYGFDSTYIAIQAVLTLYAQGLISGVVIDSGDGVTHICPVYEEFALPHLTRRLDIAGRDITRYLIKLLLLRGYAFNHSADFETVRMMKEKLCYIGYDIEMEQRLALETTVLVESYTLPDGRVIKVGGERFEAPEALFQPHLINVEGQGIAELVFST
;
A
#
# COMPACT_ATOMS: atom_id res chain seq x y z
N MET A 1 1.39 -21.44 4.10
CA MET A 1 0.00 -20.90 4.05
C MET A 1 0.04 -19.58 3.31
N VAL A 2 -1.03 -19.17 2.63
CA VAL A 2 -1.00 -17.97 1.77
C VAL A 2 -2.29 -17.16 1.97
N GLY A 3 -2.18 -15.83 1.91
CA GLY A 3 -3.33 -14.92 1.94
C GLY A 3 -4.08 -14.94 3.28
N ASP A 4 -5.40 -15.00 3.22
CA ASP A 4 -6.30 -14.87 4.38
C ASP A 4 -6.02 -15.92 5.46
N GLU A 5 -5.68 -17.14 5.05
CA GLU A 5 -5.36 -18.25 5.96
C GLU A 5 -4.06 -17.96 6.73
N ALA A 6 -3.05 -17.40 6.06
CA ALA A 6 -1.80 -17.01 6.71
C ALA A 6 -2.02 -15.82 7.66
N SER A 7 -2.92 -14.90 7.32
CA SER A 7 -3.27 -13.77 8.17
C SER A 7 -3.97 -14.21 9.46
N GLN A 8 -4.91 -15.16 9.36
CA GLN A 8 -5.64 -15.68 10.53
C GLN A 8 -4.73 -16.37 11.55
N LEU A 9 -3.71 -17.10 11.08
CA LEU A 9 -2.77 -17.84 11.94
C LEU A 9 -1.41 -17.13 12.08
N ARG A 10 -1.35 -15.83 11.79
CA ARG A 10 -0.09 -15.06 11.78
C ARG A 10 0.69 -15.12 13.10
N SER A 11 0.00 -15.20 14.23
CA SER A 11 0.64 -15.31 15.54
C SER A 11 1.41 -16.62 15.75
N LEU A 12 1.13 -17.64 14.93
CA LEU A 12 1.74 -18.96 14.98
C LEU A 12 2.73 -19.20 13.82
N LEU A 13 2.85 -18.25 12.89
CA LEU A 13 3.59 -18.40 11.64
C LEU A 13 4.65 -17.30 11.50
N GLU A 14 5.79 -17.66 10.92
CA GLU A 14 6.71 -16.68 10.38
C GLU A 14 6.21 -16.25 8.98
N VAL A 15 5.77 -14.99 8.86
CA VAL A 15 5.15 -14.47 7.63
C VAL A 15 6.16 -13.64 6.83
N SER A 16 6.39 -14.05 5.58
CA SER A 16 7.17 -13.29 4.60
C SER A 16 6.26 -12.52 3.63
N TYR A 17 6.80 -11.47 3.02
CA TYR A 17 6.15 -10.73 1.94
C TYR A 17 7.02 -10.83 0.68
N PRO A 18 6.52 -11.41 -0.43
CA PRO A 18 7.31 -11.57 -1.64
C PRO A 18 7.59 -10.25 -2.37
N MET A 19 6.79 -9.22 -2.11
CA MET A 19 6.88 -7.90 -2.73
C MET A 19 7.24 -6.83 -1.70
N GLU A 20 8.20 -5.98 -2.07
CA GLU A 20 8.62 -4.81 -1.30
C GLU A 20 8.63 -3.59 -2.20
N ASN A 21 7.93 -2.52 -1.79
CA ASN A 21 7.81 -1.25 -2.51
C ASN A 21 7.40 -1.45 -3.99
N GLY A 22 6.44 -2.36 -4.22
CA GLY A 22 5.90 -2.70 -5.55
C GLY A 22 6.77 -3.68 -6.36
N VAL A 23 7.96 -4.04 -5.89
CA VAL A 23 8.90 -4.89 -6.62
C VAL A 23 8.96 -6.30 -6.01
N VAL A 24 8.91 -7.32 -6.86
CA VAL A 24 9.09 -8.72 -6.42
C VAL A 24 10.53 -8.95 -5.98
N ARG A 25 10.72 -9.40 -4.74
CA ARG A 25 12.02 -9.75 -4.15
C ARG A 25 12.22 -11.25 -4.04
N ASN A 26 11.18 -11.97 -3.64
CA ASN A 26 11.21 -13.44 -3.55
C ASN A 26 10.24 -14.07 -4.56
N TRP A 27 10.79 -14.67 -5.60
CA TRP A 27 10.02 -15.32 -6.66
C TRP A 27 9.40 -16.66 -6.24
N GLU A 28 9.99 -17.35 -5.26
CA GLU A 28 9.45 -18.60 -4.73
C GLU A 28 8.16 -18.34 -3.94
N ASP A 29 8.21 -17.37 -3.03
CA ASP A 29 7.01 -16.93 -2.30
C ASP A 29 5.97 -16.32 -3.24
N MET A 30 6.39 -15.57 -4.27
CA MET A 30 5.46 -15.01 -5.26
C MET A 30 4.76 -16.10 -6.06
N CYS A 31 5.48 -17.17 -6.41
CA CYS A 31 4.91 -18.35 -7.03
C CYS A 31 3.84 -19.01 -6.13
N HIS A 32 4.07 -19.13 -4.83
CA HIS A 32 3.06 -19.63 -3.91
C HIS A 32 1.81 -18.72 -3.82
N VAL A 33 2.01 -17.39 -3.92
CA VAL A 33 0.89 -16.44 -4.04
C VAL A 33 0.08 -16.70 -5.32
N TRP A 34 0.74 -16.88 -6.45
CA TRP A 34 0.06 -17.16 -7.72
C TRP A 34 -0.64 -18.53 -7.73
N ASP A 35 -0.01 -19.56 -7.17
CA ASP A 35 -0.60 -20.89 -7.01
C ASP A 35 -1.89 -20.81 -6.16
N TYR A 36 -1.88 -20.00 -5.11
CA TYR A 36 -3.06 -19.73 -4.29
C TYR A 36 -4.15 -18.96 -5.04
N THR A 37 -3.79 -17.98 -5.89
CA THR A 37 -4.77 -17.20 -6.66
C THR A 37 -5.42 -18.00 -7.79
N PHE A 38 -4.65 -18.77 -8.55
CA PHE A 38 -5.19 -19.55 -9.68
C PHE A 38 -5.87 -20.84 -9.20
N GLY A 39 -5.41 -21.38 -8.07
CA GLY A 39 -5.90 -22.62 -7.50
C GLY A 39 -7.35 -22.56 -7.00
N PRO A 40 -7.86 -23.71 -6.48
CA PRO A 40 -9.27 -23.89 -6.16
C PRO A 40 -9.84 -22.95 -5.11
N LYS A 41 -8.98 -22.38 -4.25
CA LYS A 41 -9.40 -21.52 -3.14
C LYS A 41 -9.84 -20.12 -3.57
N LYS A 42 -9.42 -19.65 -4.75
CA LYS A 42 -9.70 -18.29 -5.24
C LYS A 42 -10.38 -18.32 -6.59
N MET A 43 -9.65 -18.52 -7.69
CA MET A 43 -10.24 -18.48 -9.04
C MET A 43 -10.67 -19.86 -9.55
N ASN A 44 -10.00 -20.93 -9.12
CA ASN A 44 -10.24 -22.29 -9.61
C ASN A 44 -10.22 -22.39 -11.14
N ILE A 45 -9.17 -21.85 -11.76
CA ILE A 45 -9.01 -21.83 -13.22
C ILE A 45 -7.90 -22.76 -13.66
N ASP A 46 -8.04 -23.31 -14.86
CA ASP A 46 -6.95 -23.97 -15.58
C ASP A 46 -6.20 -22.93 -16.43
N PRO A 47 -4.93 -22.59 -16.10
CA PRO A 47 -4.18 -21.57 -16.82
C PRO A 47 -4.05 -21.83 -18.33
N THR A 48 -3.99 -23.10 -18.76
CA THR A 48 -3.60 -23.47 -20.13
C THR A 48 -4.52 -22.95 -21.22
N ASN A 49 -5.80 -22.75 -20.94
CA ASN A 49 -6.77 -22.21 -21.90
C ASN A 49 -7.23 -20.79 -21.55
N THR A 50 -6.46 -20.07 -20.75
CA THR A 50 -6.82 -18.73 -20.28
C THR A 50 -5.76 -17.71 -20.64
N LYS A 51 -6.20 -16.45 -20.69
CA LYS A 51 -5.34 -15.28 -20.91
C LYS A 51 -5.23 -14.50 -19.62
N ILE A 52 -4.04 -13.97 -19.34
CA ILE A 52 -3.78 -13.23 -18.12
C ILE A 52 -3.29 -11.81 -18.44
N LEU A 53 -3.87 -10.84 -17.73
CA LEU A 53 -3.38 -9.47 -17.68
C LEU A 53 -2.82 -9.23 -16.29
N LEU A 54 -1.55 -8.84 -16.21
CA LEU A 54 -0.87 -8.44 -15.00
C LEU A 54 -0.61 -6.94 -15.00
N THR A 55 -0.38 -6.40 -13.82
CA THR A 55 0.00 -4.99 -13.63
C THR A 55 1.38 -4.90 -13.02
N GLU A 56 2.18 -3.92 -13.43
CA GLU A 56 3.45 -3.59 -12.79
C GLU A 56 3.51 -2.13 -12.35
N PRO A 57 4.29 -1.81 -11.32
CA PRO A 57 4.50 -0.43 -10.91
C PRO A 57 5.31 0.34 -11.96
N PRO A 58 5.24 1.67 -11.96
CA PRO A 58 6.15 2.50 -12.74
C PRO A 58 7.62 2.17 -12.44
N MET A 59 8.51 2.29 -13.44
CA MET A 59 9.95 2.07 -13.29
C MET A 59 10.37 0.66 -12.81
N ASN A 60 9.54 -0.37 -13.05
CA ASN A 60 9.92 -1.76 -12.77
C ASN A 60 11.13 -2.19 -13.64
N PRO A 61 12.17 -2.83 -13.07
CA PRO A 61 13.29 -3.34 -13.86
C PRO A 61 12.83 -4.32 -14.95
N THR A 62 13.38 -4.19 -16.15
CA THR A 62 13.06 -5.07 -17.30
C THR A 62 13.28 -6.54 -16.98
N LYS A 63 14.32 -6.87 -16.19
CA LYS A 63 14.57 -8.23 -15.71
C LYS A 63 13.41 -8.84 -14.92
N ASN A 64 12.73 -8.03 -14.10
CA ASN A 64 11.57 -8.51 -13.35
C ASN A 64 10.39 -8.73 -14.28
N ARG A 65 10.21 -7.84 -15.25
CA ARG A 65 9.18 -7.98 -16.28
C ARG A 65 9.38 -9.24 -17.12
N GLU A 66 10.60 -9.50 -17.57
CA GLU A 66 10.99 -10.74 -18.26
C GLU A 66 10.71 -11.96 -17.39
N LYS A 67 11.10 -11.93 -16.11
CA LYS A 67 10.87 -13.05 -15.20
C LYS A 67 9.38 -13.32 -14.93
N MET A 68 8.55 -12.28 -14.85
CA MET A 68 7.09 -12.47 -14.75
C MET A 68 6.56 -13.20 -15.98
N ILE A 69 6.99 -12.80 -17.18
CA ILE A 69 6.57 -13.42 -18.44
C ILE A 69 7.03 -14.88 -18.51
N GLU A 70 8.29 -15.15 -18.17
CA GLU A 70 8.87 -16.50 -18.10
C GLU A 70 8.03 -17.39 -17.17
N VAL A 71 7.70 -16.92 -15.96
CA VAL A 71 6.90 -17.71 -15.01
C VAL A 71 5.48 -17.96 -15.54
N MET A 72 4.83 -16.97 -16.14
CA MET A 72 3.46 -17.15 -16.66
C MET A 72 3.38 -18.14 -17.83
N PHE A 73 4.39 -18.15 -18.70
CA PHE A 73 4.42 -19.09 -19.82
C PHE A 73 5.00 -20.45 -19.44
N GLU A 74 6.16 -20.51 -18.80
CA GLU A 74 6.87 -21.77 -18.56
C GLU A 74 6.32 -22.55 -17.37
N LYS A 75 5.97 -21.88 -16.27
CA LYS A 75 5.44 -22.56 -15.07
C LYS A 75 3.93 -22.79 -15.18
N TYR A 76 3.18 -21.76 -15.56
CA TYR A 76 1.71 -21.83 -15.57
C TYR A 76 1.13 -22.24 -16.92
N GLY A 77 1.81 -21.94 -18.03
CA GLY A 77 1.33 -22.34 -19.36
C GLY A 77 0.16 -21.51 -19.89
N PHE A 78 0.01 -20.25 -19.49
CA PHE A 78 -1.04 -19.36 -20.02
C PHE A 78 -0.94 -19.19 -21.55
N ASP A 79 -2.08 -19.14 -22.23
CA ASP A 79 -2.15 -18.96 -23.69
C ASP A 79 -1.65 -17.58 -24.14
N SER A 80 -1.92 -16.54 -23.34
CA SER A 80 -1.44 -15.19 -23.60
C SER A 80 -1.25 -14.42 -22.31
N THR A 81 -0.16 -13.65 -22.25
CA THR A 81 0.18 -12.79 -21.10
C THR A 81 0.37 -11.35 -21.57
N TYR A 82 -0.26 -10.40 -20.89
CA TYR A 82 -0.03 -8.97 -21.09
C TYR A 82 0.31 -8.31 -19.75
N ILE A 83 1.27 -7.39 -19.74
CA ILE A 83 1.68 -6.66 -18.53
C ILE A 83 1.50 -5.16 -18.78
N ALA A 84 0.61 -4.54 -18.02
CA ALA A 84 0.27 -3.13 -18.12
C ALA A 84 0.85 -2.33 -16.94
N ILE A 85 1.14 -1.05 -17.16
CA ILE A 85 1.55 -0.13 -16.10
C ILE A 85 0.31 0.27 -15.30
N GLN A 86 0.38 0.18 -13.96
CA GLN A 86 -0.72 0.50 -13.06
C GLN A 86 -1.34 1.89 -13.34
N ALA A 87 -0.51 2.94 -13.42
CA ALA A 87 -0.97 4.30 -13.68
C ALA A 87 -1.76 4.45 -14.99
N VAL A 88 -1.30 3.85 -16.09
CA VAL A 88 -1.98 3.94 -17.39
C VAL A 88 -3.37 3.30 -17.32
N LEU A 89 -3.49 2.15 -16.65
CA LEU A 89 -4.80 1.49 -16.47
C LEU A 89 -5.77 2.34 -15.65
N THR A 90 -5.30 3.08 -14.64
CA THR A 90 -6.18 3.95 -13.84
C THR A 90 -6.78 5.09 -14.66
N LEU A 91 -6.04 5.67 -15.60
CA LEU A 91 -6.57 6.69 -16.51
C LEU A 91 -7.56 6.09 -17.51
N TYR A 92 -7.24 4.91 -18.04
CA TYR A 92 -8.12 4.19 -18.97
C TYR A 92 -9.45 3.82 -18.33
N ALA A 93 -9.43 3.41 -17.05
CA ALA A 93 -10.65 3.14 -16.29
C ALA A 93 -11.58 4.37 -16.18
N GLN A 94 -11.04 5.59 -16.32
CA GLN A 94 -11.78 6.84 -16.32
C GLN A 94 -12.07 7.40 -17.71
N GLY A 95 -11.65 6.71 -18.79
CA GLY A 95 -11.75 7.21 -20.16
C GLY A 95 -10.82 8.38 -20.46
N LEU A 96 -9.75 8.54 -19.69
CA LEU A 96 -8.72 9.56 -19.90
C LEU A 96 -7.49 8.94 -20.58
N ILE A 97 -6.91 9.67 -21.53
CA ILE A 97 -5.69 9.30 -22.24
C ILE A 97 -4.46 10.08 -21.77
N SER A 98 -4.68 11.22 -21.10
CA SER A 98 -3.64 12.09 -20.54
C SER A 98 -4.05 12.52 -19.14
N GLY A 99 -3.08 12.59 -18.22
CA GLY A 99 -3.30 12.99 -16.83
C GLY A 99 -2.10 12.66 -15.95
N VAL A 100 -2.15 13.12 -14.70
CA VAL A 100 -1.17 12.76 -13.67
C VAL A 100 -1.84 11.84 -12.67
N VAL A 101 -1.31 10.64 -12.50
CA VAL A 101 -1.81 9.65 -11.55
C VAL A 101 -0.97 9.70 -10.28
N ILE A 102 -1.63 9.83 -9.14
CA ILE A 102 -1.03 9.68 -7.82
C ILE A 102 -1.49 8.33 -7.27
N ASP A 103 -0.61 7.34 -7.34
CA ASP A 103 -0.89 5.97 -6.90
C ASP A 103 -0.19 5.73 -5.55
N SER A 104 -0.95 5.78 -4.46
CA SER A 104 -0.46 5.55 -3.09
C SER A 104 -0.95 4.22 -2.54
N GLY A 105 -0.04 3.24 -2.45
CA GLY A 105 -0.35 1.87 -2.03
C GLY A 105 0.00 1.55 -0.58
N ASP A 106 0.37 0.29 -0.31
CA ASP A 106 0.88 -0.12 1.01
C ASP A 106 2.37 0.22 1.19
N GLY A 107 3.20 0.01 0.17
CA GLY A 107 4.66 0.13 0.32
C GLY A 107 5.30 1.35 -0.34
N VAL A 108 4.63 2.00 -1.29
CA VAL A 108 5.20 3.12 -2.05
C VAL A 108 4.09 4.00 -2.63
N THR A 109 4.39 5.27 -2.81
CA THR A 109 3.56 6.22 -3.55
C THR A 109 4.28 6.65 -4.84
N HIS A 110 3.60 6.55 -5.99
CA HIS A 110 4.12 7.00 -7.27
C HIS A 110 3.29 8.17 -7.81
N ILE A 111 3.98 9.13 -8.42
CA ILE A 111 3.36 10.18 -9.22
C ILE A 111 3.81 9.95 -10.65
N CYS A 112 2.86 9.56 -11.49
CA CYS A 112 3.12 9.13 -12.86
C CYS A 112 2.32 10.00 -13.85
N PRO A 113 3.00 10.93 -14.54
CA PRO A 113 2.41 11.64 -15.66
C PRO A 113 2.26 10.72 -16.88
N VAL A 114 1.10 10.76 -17.49
CA VAL A 114 0.77 10.07 -18.73
C VAL A 114 0.27 11.10 -19.73
N TYR A 115 0.81 11.05 -20.94
CA TYR A 115 0.41 11.92 -22.04
C TYR A 115 0.15 11.08 -23.28
N GLU A 116 -1.06 11.19 -23.84
CA GLU A 116 -1.49 10.45 -25.03
C GLU A 116 -1.13 8.96 -24.94
N GLU A 117 -1.53 8.31 -23.84
CA GLU A 117 -1.31 6.87 -23.57
C GLU A 117 0.12 6.47 -23.15
N PHE A 118 1.09 7.39 -23.26
CA PHE A 118 2.48 7.13 -22.88
C PHE A 118 2.78 7.64 -21.46
N ALA A 119 3.15 6.72 -20.57
CA ALA A 119 3.74 7.09 -19.28
C ALA A 119 5.10 7.74 -19.51
N LEU A 120 5.37 8.88 -18.86
CA LEU A 120 6.61 9.65 -18.99
C LEU A 120 7.60 9.25 -17.88
N PRO A 121 8.57 8.36 -18.12
CA PRO A 121 9.37 7.77 -17.04
C PRO A 121 10.34 8.80 -16.43
N HIS A 122 10.80 9.77 -17.23
CA HIS A 122 11.71 10.84 -16.80
C HIS A 122 11.05 11.88 -15.88
N LEU A 123 9.72 11.96 -15.89
CA LEU A 123 8.94 12.80 -14.97
C LEU A 123 8.32 11.99 -13.82
N THR A 124 8.36 10.66 -13.88
CA THR A 124 7.80 9.83 -12.82
C THR A 124 8.58 10.04 -11.52
N ARG A 125 7.87 10.39 -10.45
CA ARG A 125 8.42 10.55 -9.10
C ARG A 125 7.95 9.41 -8.20
N ARG A 126 8.80 9.07 -7.24
CA ARG A 126 8.54 8.03 -6.25
C ARG A 126 8.77 8.61 -4.86
N LEU A 127 7.81 8.36 -3.98
CA LEU A 127 7.89 8.66 -2.55
C LEU A 127 7.84 7.32 -1.80
N ASP A 128 8.88 7.03 -1.03
CA ASP A 128 8.97 5.83 -0.19
C ASP A 128 8.19 6.01 1.12
N ILE A 129 6.96 6.52 1.01
CA ILE A 129 5.99 6.69 2.09
C ILE A 129 4.64 6.22 1.57
N ALA A 130 4.01 5.31 2.31
CA ALA A 130 2.74 4.73 1.92
C ALA A 130 1.96 4.20 3.14
N GLY A 131 0.95 3.35 2.89
CA GLY A 131 0.07 2.81 3.93
C GLY A 131 0.78 2.10 5.07
N ARG A 132 1.90 1.42 4.80
CA ARG A 132 2.71 0.70 5.79
C ARG A 132 3.42 1.66 6.73
N ASP A 133 3.99 2.74 6.20
CA ASP A 133 4.71 3.74 6.99
C ASP A 133 3.75 4.54 7.88
N ILE A 134 2.58 4.90 7.35
CA ILE A 134 1.51 5.52 8.15
C ILE A 134 1.08 4.60 9.30
N THR A 135 0.93 3.29 9.03
CA THR A 135 0.56 2.32 10.07
C THR A 135 1.65 2.23 11.14
N ARG A 136 2.93 2.18 10.75
CA ARG A 136 4.06 2.20 11.71
C ARG A 136 4.11 3.49 12.52
N TYR A 137 3.81 4.62 11.89
CA TYR A 137 3.78 5.90 12.55
C TYR A 137 2.63 6.00 13.56
N LEU A 138 1.44 5.50 13.20
CA LEU A 138 0.32 5.40 14.13
C LEU A 138 0.66 4.55 15.36
N ILE A 139 1.38 3.43 15.19
CA ILE A 139 1.88 2.63 16.33
C ILE A 139 2.77 3.48 17.24
N LYS A 140 3.70 4.26 16.67
CA LYS A 140 4.59 5.16 17.43
C LYS A 140 3.80 6.23 18.18
N LEU A 141 2.79 6.84 17.56
CA LEU A 141 1.94 7.85 18.20
C LEU A 141 1.12 7.25 19.36
N LEU A 142 0.52 6.08 19.16
CA LEU A 142 -0.22 5.36 20.21
C LEU A 142 0.69 4.96 21.38
N LEU A 143 1.95 4.61 21.10
CA LEU A 143 2.95 4.32 22.12
C LEU A 143 3.28 5.56 22.97
N LEU A 144 3.42 6.74 22.34
CA LEU A 144 3.62 8.01 23.05
C LEU A 144 2.42 8.39 23.93
N ARG A 145 1.20 8.00 23.52
CA ARG A 145 -0.02 8.15 24.32
C ARG A 145 -0.11 7.19 25.51
N GLY A 146 0.78 6.18 25.58
CA GLY A 146 0.84 5.20 26.66
C GLY A 146 0.22 3.83 26.35
N TYR A 147 -0.17 3.56 25.10
CA TYR A 147 -0.61 2.23 24.68
C TYR A 147 0.58 1.39 24.22
N ALA A 148 0.88 0.31 24.94
CA ALA A 148 2.01 -0.57 24.64
C ALA A 148 1.71 -1.52 23.46
N PHE A 149 1.71 -0.97 22.24
CA PHE A 149 1.62 -1.74 21.01
C PHE A 149 3.00 -2.19 20.53
N ASN A 150 3.08 -3.42 20.02
CA ASN A 150 4.26 -3.96 19.37
C ASN A 150 4.18 -3.74 17.85
N HIS A 151 5.27 -3.24 17.25
CA HIS A 151 5.36 -2.97 15.82
C HIS A 151 5.03 -4.18 14.92
N SER A 152 5.28 -5.41 15.37
CA SER A 152 5.05 -6.61 14.56
C SER A 152 3.73 -7.30 14.87
N ALA A 153 3.44 -7.55 16.15
CA ALA A 153 2.26 -8.33 16.56
C ALA A 153 0.96 -7.56 16.36
N ASP A 154 0.96 -6.26 16.64
CA ASP A 154 -0.24 -5.43 16.60
C ASP A 154 -0.41 -4.65 15.29
N PHE A 155 0.51 -4.85 14.34
CA PHE A 155 0.53 -4.12 13.07
C PHE A 155 -0.82 -4.17 12.34
N GLU A 156 -1.42 -5.35 12.27
CA GLU A 156 -2.68 -5.57 11.57
C GLU A 156 -3.87 -4.91 12.29
N THR A 157 -3.88 -4.98 13.62
CA THR A 157 -4.87 -4.30 14.45
C THR A 157 -4.81 -2.79 14.25
N VAL A 158 -3.61 -2.23 14.21
CA VAL A 158 -3.40 -0.79 13.98
C VAL A 158 -3.65 -0.40 12.52
N ARG A 159 -3.42 -1.30 11.54
CA ARG A 159 -3.81 -1.11 10.14
C ARG A 159 -5.32 -0.94 10.00
N MET A 160 -6.11 -1.82 10.63
CA MET A 160 -7.57 -1.73 10.64
C MET A 160 -8.04 -0.45 11.37
N MET A 161 -7.36 -0.07 12.44
CA MET A 161 -7.66 1.18 13.16
C MET A 161 -7.39 2.42 12.30
N LYS A 162 -6.26 2.45 11.58
CA LYS A 162 -5.93 3.50 10.60
C LYS A 162 -7.06 3.61 9.56
N GLU A 163 -7.43 2.49 8.94
CA GLU A 163 -8.46 2.47 7.90
C GLU A 163 -9.85 2.91 8.39
N LYS A 164 -10.15 2.70 9.67
CA LYS A 164 -11.45 3.04 10.25
C LYS A 164 -11.53 4.45 10.82
N LEU A 165 -10.45 4.95 11.43
CA LEU A 165 -10.48 6.17 12.25
C LEU A 165 -9.66 7.33 11.70
N CYS A 166 -8.60 7.06 10.94
CA CYS A 166 -7.73 8.12 10.45
C CYS A 166 -8.39 8.93 9.33
N TYR A 167 -7.99 10.19 9.22
CA TYR A 167 -8.43 11.11 8.19
C TYR A 167 -7.31 12.12 7.90
N ILE A 168 -7.38 12.82 6.77
CA ILE A 168 -6.43 13.90 6.45
C ILE A 168 -7.03 15.21 6.96
N GLY A 169 -6.30 15.94 7.79
CA GLY A 169 -6.69 17.28 8.24
C GLY A 169 -6.54 18.29 7.11
N TYR A 170 -7.52 19.17 6.94
CA TYR A 170 -7.44 20.25 5.93
C TYR A 170 -6.55 21.40 6.42
N ASP A 171 -6.72 21.81 7.67
CA ASP A 171 -5.92 22.82 8.36
C ASP A 171 -5.37 22.21 9.64
N ILE A 172 -4.07 21.92 9.63
CA ILE A 172 -3.39 21.22 10.72
C ILE A 172 -3.35 22.05 12.00
N GLU A 173 -3.23 23.38 11.92
CA GLU A 173 -3.21 24.23 13.11
C GLU A 173 -4.57 24.22 13.81
N MET A 174 -5.66 24.25 13.01
CA MET A 174 -7.01 24.14 13.54
C MET A 174 -7.29 22.76 14.15
N GLU A 175 -6.89 21.68 13.48
CA GLU A 175 -7.05 20.30 13.97
C GLU A 175 -6.28 20.08 15.28
N GLN A 176 -5.05 20.61 15.38
CA GLN A 176 -4.26 20.56 16.62
C GLN A 176 -4.95 21.30 17.77
N ARG A 177 -5.52 22.49 17.50
CA ARG A 177 -6.29 23.21 18.52
C ARG A 177 -7.51 22.41 18.97
N LEU A 178 -8.26 21.82 18.04
CA LEU A 178 -9.40 20.96 18.39
C LEU A 178 -8.97 19.75 19.22
N ALA A 179 -7.83 19.14 18.90
CA ALA A 179 -7.28 18.01 19.65
C ALA A 179 -6.85 18.37 21.08
N LEU A 180 -6.31 19.58 21.29
CA LEU A 180 -5.80 20.04 22.58
C LEU A 180 -6.88 20.69 23.46
N GLU A 181 -7.77 21.48 22.86
CA GLU A 181 -8.77 22.29 23.57
C GLU A 181 -10.09 21.52 23.79
N THR A 182 -10.35 20.47 23.01
CA THR A 182 -11.64 19.76 23.03
C THR A 182 -11.48 18.24 22.96
N THR A 183 -12.57 17.50 23.17
CA THR A 183 -12.60 16.04 23.04
C THR A 183 -13.34 15.56 21.79
N VAL A 184 -13.67 16.46 20.85
CA VAL A 184 -14.51 16.15 19.69
C VAL A 184 -13.87 15.14 18.75
N LEU A 185 -12.53 15.10 18.71
CA LEU A 185 -11.77 14.17 17.88
C LEU A 185 -11.57 12.79 18.52
N VAL A 186 -11.93 12.63 19.79
CA VAL A 186 -11.67 11.40 20.55
C VAL A 186 -12.71 10.34 20.22
N GLU A 187 -12.27 9.28 19.57
CA GLU A 187 -13.06 8.11 19.22
C GLU A 187 -12.61 6.87 19.98
N SER A 188 -13.55 5.98 20.30
CA SER A 188 -13.27 4.72 20.98
C SER A 188 -13.08 3.57 19.98
N TYR A 189 -12.03 2.77 20.16
CA TYR A 189 -11.78 1.56 19.37
C TYR A 189 -11.71 0.33 20.27
N THR A 190 -12.43 -0.74 19.92
CA THR A 190 -12.38 -2.01 20.65
C THR A 190 -11.35 -2.93 20.02
N LEU A 191 -10.34 -3.32 20.78
CA LEU A 191 -9.29 -4.26 20.39
C LEU A 191 -9.82 -5.70 20.35
N PRO A 192 -9.12 -6.63 19.68
CA PRO A 192 -9.52 -8.04 19.60
C PRO A 192 -9.61 -8.73 20.97
N ASP A 193 -8.89 -8.24 21.97
CA ASP A 193 -8.92 -8.74 23.36
C ASP A 193 -10.08 -8.14 24.19
N GLY A 194 -10.93 -7.31 23.58
CA GLY A 194 -12.06 -6.64 24.20
C GLY A 194 -11.72 -5.32 24.91
N ARG A 195 -10.45 -4.91 24.97
CA ARG A 195 -10.07 -3.63 25.57
C ARG A 195 -10.52 -2.47 24.68
N VAL A 196 -11.02 -1.41 25.30
CA VAL A 196 -11.41 -0.19 24.58
C VAL A 196 -10.34 0.87 24.78
N ILE A 197 -9.76 1.34 23.67
CA ILE A 197 -8.79 2.44 23.66
C ILE A 197 -9.42 3.72 23.09
N LYS A 198 -8.82 4.87 23.37
CA LYS A 198 -9.25 6.17 22.86
C LYS A 198 -8.21 6.73 21.90
N VAL A 199 -8.62 7.06 20.69
CA VAL A 199 -7.77 7.63 19.63
C VAL A 199 -8.28 9.04 19.32
N GLY A 200 -7.40 10.04 19.33
CA GLY A 200 -7.74 11.46 19.21
C GLY A 200 -6.96 12.11 18.07
N GLY A 201 -6.02 13.01 18.40
CA GLY A 201 -5.21 13.72 17.41
C GLY A 201 -4.38 12.81 16.49
N GLU A 202 -4.04 11.60 16.94
CA GLU A 202 -3.29 10.62 16.16
C GLU A 202 -4.02 10.23 14.85
N ARG A 203 -5.34 10.45 14.81
CA ARG A 203 -6.19 10.17 13.64
C ARG A 203 -5.78 11.00 12.42
N PHE A 204 -5.41 12.27 12.61
CA PHE A 204 -4.95 13.14 11.53
C PHE A 204 -3.43 13.29 11.48
N GLU A 205 -2.75 13.17 12.63
CA GLU A 205 -1.29 13.25 12.68
C GLU A 205 -0.62 12.09 11.91
N ALA A 206 -1.18 10.87 11.97
CA ALA A 206 -0.57 9.73 11.28
C ALA A 206 -0.55 9.89 9.74
N PRO A 207 -1.67 10.23 9.07
CA PRO A 207 -1.66 10.51 7.63
C PRO A 207 -0.86 11.76 7.22
N GLU A 208 -0.61 12.71 8.13
CA GLU A 208 0.16 13.92 7.84
C GLU A 208 1.59 13.60 7.39
N ALA A 209 2.13 12.44 7.73
CA ALA A 209 3.41 11.95 7.23
C ALA A 209 3.49 11.88 5.67
N LEU A 210 2.36 11.83 4.97
CA LEU A 210 2.31 11.91 3.50
C LEU A 210 2.65 13.31 2.98
N PHE A 211 2.30 14.36 3.73
CA PHE A 211 2.56 15.76 3.37
C PHE A 211 3.83 16.27 4.04
N GLN A 212 4.20 15.70 5.18
CA GLN A 212 5.37 16.04 5.99
C GLN A 212 6.24 14.79 6.26
N PRO A 213 7.03 14.34 5.27
CA PRO A 213 7.93 13.17 5.39
C PRO A 213 8.85 13.17 6.61
N HIS A 214 9.27 14.35 7.06
CA HIS A 214 10.17 14.51 8.20
C HIS A 214 9.61 13.96 9.52
N LEU A 215 8.28 13.84 9.66
CA LEU A 215 7.63 13.27 10.85
C LEU A 215 8.03 11.81 11.12
N ILE A 216 8.39 11.09 10.05
CA ILE A 216 8.84 9.69 10.09
C ILE A 216 10.33 9.55 9.74
N ASN A 217 11.09 10.65 9.85
CA ASN A 217 12.52 10.71 9.52
C ASN A 217 12.84 10.35 8.06
N VAL A 218 11.90 10.62 7.14
CA VAL A 218 12.15 10.49 5.70
C VAL A 218 12.51 11.87 5.16
N GLU A 219 13.67 11.96 4.50
CA GLU A 219 14.08 13.17 3.80
C GLU A 219 13.33 13.26 2.46
N GLY A 220 12.76 14.43 2.17
CA GLY A 220 12.09 14.67 0.90
C GLY A 220 10.87 15.58 1.04
N GLN A 221 10.24 15.82 -0.11
CA GLN A 221 9.00 16.58 -0.22
C GLN A 221 7.79 15.69 0.00
N GLY A 222 6.72 16.25 0.58
CA GLY A 222 5.43 15.56 0.69
C GLY A 222 4.76 15.38 -0.66
N ILE A 223 3.68 14.59 -0.70
CA ILE A 223 2.95 14.27 -1.93
C ILE A 223 2.52 15.55 -2.68
N ALA A 224 1.98 16.55 -1.99
CA ALA A 224 1.48 17.77 -2.65
C ALA A 224 2.59 18.54 -3.38
N GLU A 225 3.74 18.74 -2.72
CA GLU A 225 4.91 19.39 -3.32
C GLU A 225 5.52 18.55 -4.43
N LEU A 226 5.56 17.23 -4.25
CA LEU A 226 6.11 16.30 -5.24
C LEU A 226 5.27 16.26 -6.52
N VAL A 227 3.94 16.42 -6.40
CA VAL A 227 3.04 16.55 -7.55
C VAL A 227 3.31 17.86 -8.27
N PHE A 228 3.51 18.96 -7.53
CA PHE A 228 3.79 20.26 -8.12
C PHE A 228 5.17 20.31 -8.82
N SER A 229 6.15 19.55 -8.34
CA SER A 229 7.50 19.48 -8.91
C SER A 229 7.65 18.46 -10.05
N THR A 230 6.56 17.77 -10.41
CA THR A 230 6.49 16.81 -11.51
C THR A 230 6.06 17.48 -12.81
#